data_AF-A0A6J7AHC6-F1
#
_entry.id   AF-A0A6J7AHC6-F1
#
_cell.length_a   1.000
_cell.length_b   1.000
_cell.length_c   1.000
_cell.angle_alpha   90.00
_cell.angle_beta   90.00
_cell.angle_gamma   90.00
#
_symmetry.space_group_name_H-M   'P 1'
#
loop_
_entity.id
_entity.type
_entity.pdbx_description
1 polymer ?
#
loop_
_entity_poly.entity_id
_entity_poly.type
_entity_poly.pdbx_seq_one_letter_code
_entity_poly.pdbx_strand_id
1 'polypeptide(L)' 'MCNILTGIKDELAPWMASHMDINAMDISGAAKKNHTALREAGADNLKRIFAFGEKVKTERMISFLEAKTIWHTVGI' A
#
# COMPACT_ATOMS: atom_id res chain seq x y z
N MET A 1 -9.14 -10.24 9.21
CA MET A 1 -7.99 -10.80 9.98
C MET A 1 -6.98 -9.67 10.15
N CYS A 2 -6.30 -9.56 11.29
CA CYS A 2 -5.35 -8.49 11.58
C CYS A 2 -4.09 -9.08 12.22
N ASN A 3 -2.92 -8.77 11.67
CA ASN A 3 -1.62 -9.21 12.18
C ASN A 3 -0.82 -7.99 12.63
N ILE A 4 -0.08 -8.11 13.73
CA ILE A 4 0.70 -7.02 14.31
C ILE A 4 2.15 -7.48 14.45
N LEU A 5 3.08 -6.67 13.95
CA LEU A 5 4.51 -6.85 14.13
C LEU A 5 5.07 -5.67 14.93
N THR A 6 6.04 -5.94 15.81
CA THR A 6 6.80 -4.92 16.55
C THR A 6 8.27 -4.97 16.11
N GLY A 7 8.95 -3.84 16.17
CA GLY A 7 10.36 -3.73 15.75
C GLY A 7 10.72 -2.36 15.20
N ILE A 8 11.88 -2.27 14.55
CA ILE A 8 12.40 -1.03 13.97
C ILE A 8 11.80 -0.85 12.57
N LYS A 9 11.09 0.26 12.35
CA LYS A 9 10.42 0.53 11.07
C LYS A 9 11.39 0.58 9.89
N ASP A 10 12.58 1.13 10.10
CA ASP A 10 13.62 1.22 9.06
C ASP A 10 14.18 -0.16 8.68
N GLU A 11 14.06 -1.17 9.55
CA GLU A 11 14.42 -2.55 9.24
C GLU A 11 13.25 -3.29 8.56
N LEU A 12 12.02 -3.10 9.05
CA LEU A 12 10.84 -3.85 8.57
C LEU A 12 10.29 -3.33 7.22
N ALA A 13 10.31 -2.02 6.99
CA ALA A 13 9.69 -1.43 5.81
C ALA A 13 10.29 -1.90 4.48
N PRO A 14 11.62 -2.08 4.32
CA PRO A 14 12.20 -2.63 3.10
C PRO A 14 11.69 -4.03 2.76
N TRP A 15 11.58 -4.91 3.76
CA TRP A 15 11.04 -6.27 3.55
C TRP A 15 9.59 -6.25 3.09
N MET A 16 8.76 -5.38 3.67
CA MET A 16 7.37 -5.22 3.23
C MET A 16 7.28 -4.65 1.82
N ALA A 17 8.17 -3.71 1.48
CA ALA A 17 8.19 -3.10 0.15
C ALA A 17 8.62 -4.09 -0.94
N SER A 18 9.61 -4.95 -0.67
CA SER A 18 10.09 -5.95 -1.64
C SER A 18 9.28 -7.25 -1.68
N HIS A 19 8.35 -7.47 -0.74
CA HIS A 19 7.61 -8.72 -0.67
C HIS A 19 6.70 -8.91 -1.89
N MET A 20 6.80 -10.07 -2.55
CA MET A 20 6.06 -10.35 -3.78
C MET A 20 4.54 -10.51 -3.57
N ASP A 21 4.13 -11.06 -2.43
CA ASP A 21 2.70 -11.27 -2.12
C ASP A 21 2.02 -10.08 -1.43
N ILE A 22 2.69 -8.93 -1.31
CA ILE A 22 2.05 -7.70 -0.83
C ILE A 22 1.52 -6.92 -2.04
N ASN A 23 0.20 -6.69 -2.08
CA ASN A 23 -0.44 -5.96 -3.17
C ASN A 23 -0.40 -4.43 -2.99
N ALA A 24 -0.37 -3.95 -1.75
CA ALA A 24 -0.35 -2.52 -1.46
C ALA A 24 0.28 -2.21 -0.09
N MET A 25 0.86 -1.01 0.05
CA MET A 25 1.55 -0.57 1.27
C MET A 25 1.29 0.92 1.59
N ASP A 26 1.04 1.22 2.87
CA ASP A 26 1.06 2.58 3.42
C ASP A 26 2.43 2.87 4.04
N ILE A 27 3.18 3.82 3.48
CA ILE A 27 4.50 4.24 3.97
C ILE A 27 4.47 5.54 4.77
N SER A 28 3.29 6.03 5.15
CA SER A 28 3.13 7.27 5.93
C SER A 28 3.86 7.22 7.28
N GLY A 29 4.01 6.03 7.85
CA GLY A 29 4.74 5.81 9.11
C GLY A 29 6.26 5.73 8.97
N ALA A 30 6.79 5.66 7.75
CA ALA A 30 8.22 5.62 7.44
C ALA A 30 8.81 7.02 7.31
N ALA A 31 10.11 7.17 7.58
CA ALA A 31 10.80 8.44 7.39
C ALA A 31 10.71 8.92 5.93
N LYS A 32 10.42 10.20 5.71
CA LYS A 32 10.24 10.78 4.35
C LYS A 32 11.44 10.51 3.44
N LYS A 33 12.66 10.51 3.97
CA LYS A 33 13.90 10.19 3.23
C LYS A 33 13.90 8.77 2.63
N ASN A 34 13.16 7.83 3.21
CA ASN A 34 13.11 6.44 2.76
C ASN A 34 11.99 6.20 1.73
N HIS A 35 11.11 7.17 1.48
CA HIS A 35 9.93 6.98 0.63
C HIS A 35 10.26 6.63 -0.81
N THR A 36 11.36 7.16 -1.36
CA THR A 36 11.82 6.83 -2.71
C THR A 36 12.29 5.38 -2.78
N ALA A 37 13.21 4.98 -1.89
CA ALA A 37 13.74 3.63 -1.83
C ALA A 37 12.64 2.56 -1.61
N LEU A 38 11.63 2.86 -0.77
CA LEU A 38 10.50 1.96 -0.57
C LEU A 38 9.63 1.81 -1.81
N ARG A 39 9.49 2.87 -2.64
CA ARG A 39 8.77 2.77 -3.92
C ARG A 39 9.56 2.00 -4.96
N GLU A 40 10.89 2.18 -5.01
CA GLU A 40 11.78 1.43 -5.87
C GLU A 40 11.72 -0.07 -5.56
N ALA A 41 11.82 -0.46 -4.28
CA ALA A 41 11.68 -1.86 -3.86
C ALA A 41 10.29 -2.45 -4.16
N GLY A 42 9.26 -1.61 -4.26
CA GLY A 42 7.92 -2.02 -4.66
C GLY A 42 7.74 -2.26 -6.16
N ALA A 43 8.66 -1.80 -7.00
CA ALA A 43 8.50 -1.79 -8.44
C ALA A 43 8.46 -3.19 -9.06
N ASP A 44 9.14 -4.17 -8.45
CA ASP A 44 9.29 -5.53 -9.00
C ASP A 44 7.95 -6.26 -9.23
N ASN A 45 6.92 -5.97 -8.43
CA ASN A 45 5.56 -6.50 -8.63
C ASN A 45 4.51 -5.41 -8.91
N LEU A 46 4.94 -4.17 -9.13
CA LEU A 46 4.08 -3.00 -9.35
C LEU A 46 3.03 -2.78 -8.24
N LYS A 47 3.33 -3.14 -6.97
CA LYS A 47 2.41 -2.93 -5.84
C LYS A 47 2.08 -1.45 -5.67
N ARG A 48 0.88 -1.18 -5.15
CA ARG A 48 0.41 0.19 -4.92
C ARG A 48 1.00 0.74 -3.62
N ILE A 49 1.74 1.84 -3.68
CA ILE A 49 2.40 2.43 -2.50
C ILE A 49 1.95 3.88 -2.30
N PHE A 50 1.36 4.15 -1.13
CA PHE A 50 0.82 5.46 -0.77
C PHE A 50 1.51 6.05 0.45
N ALA A 51 1.63 7.37 0.45
CA ALA A 51 2.04 8.16 1.60
C ALA A 51 1.01 9.27 1.79
N PHE A 52 0.46 9.38 2.99
CA PHE A 52 -0.57 10.34 3.32
C PHE A 52 -0.04 11.39 4.31
N GLY A 53 -0.67 12.56 4.32
CA GLY A 53 -0.38 13.61 5.31
C GLY A 53 -0.89 13.28 6.71
N GLU A 54 -0.79 14.21 7.66
CA GLU A 54 -1.16 13.95 9.07
C GLU A 54 -2.67 13.80 9.29
N LYS A 55 -3.50 14.44 8.46
CA LYS A 55 -4.96 14.34 8.58
C LYS A 55 -5.45 13.01 8.00
N VAL A 56 -5.96 12.13 8.86
CA VAL A 56 -6.67 10.91 8.43
C VAL A 56 -8.02 11.32 7.88
N LYS A 57 -8.31 10.87 6.66
CA LYS A 57 -9.61 11.04 6.02
C LYS A 57 -10.06 9.71 5.41
N THR A 58 -11.36 9.54 5.23
CA THR A 58 -11.95 8.28 4.73
C THR A 58 -11.56 7.99 3.29
N GLU A 59 -11.20 8.99 2.50
CA GLU A 59 -10.76 8.82 1.10
C GLU A 59 -9.51 7.95 0.97
N ARG A 60 -8.72 7.78 2.04
CA ARG A 60 -7.59 6.83 2.05
C ARG A 60 -8.01 5.39 1.77
N MET A 61 -9.24 5.02 2.11
CA MET A 61 -9.76 3.67 1.86
C MET A 61 -9.72 3.33 0.36
N ILE A 62 -10.00 4.30 -0.50
CA ILE A 62 -10.04 4.12 -1.96
C ILE A 62 -8.66 3.72 -2.49
N SER A 63 -7.58 4.15 -1.85
CA SER A 63 -6.21 3.79 -2.25
C SER A 63 -5.94 2.27 -2.18
N PHE A 64 -6.68 1.55 -1.35
CA PHE A 64 -6.51 0.10 -1.13
C PHE A 64 -7.66 -0.74 -1.69
N LEU A 65 -8.70 -0.12 -2.24
CA LEU A 65 -9.78 -0.80 -2.96
C LEU A 65 -9.42 -0.93 -4.45
N GLU A 66 -9.99 -1.92 -5.11
CA GLU A 66 -9.87 -2.08 -6.57
C GLU A 66 -11.26 -2.06 -7.19
N ALA A 67 -11.42 -1.26 -8.23
CA ALA A 67 -12.65 -1.25 -9.00
C ALA A 67 -12.66 -2.46 -9.93
N LYS A 68 -13.63 -3.34 -9.74
CA LYS A 68 -13.90 -4.43 -10.66
C LYS A 68 -15.23 -4.17 -11.37
N THR A 69 -15.15 -3.68 -12.60
CA THR A 69 -16.33 -3.47 -13.44
C THR A 69 -16.77 -4.81 -14.03
N ILE A 70 -18.02 -5.19 -13.78
CA ILE A 70 -18.64 -6.41 -14.32
C ILE A 70 -19.81 -5.99 -15.19
N TRP A 71 -19.83 -6.51 -16.42
CA TRP A 71 -20.93 -6.29 -17.35
C TRP A 71 -21.87 -7.47 -17.30
N HIS A 72 -23.15 -7.22 -17.07
CA HIS A 72 -24.21 -8.21 -17.20
C HIS A 72 -25.27 -7.71 -18.16
N THR A 73 -25.94 -8.63 -18.86
CA THR A 73 -27.10 -8.27 -19.67
C THR A 73 -28.18 -7.67 -18.76
N VAL A 74 -28.79 -6.58 -19.21
CA VAL A 74 -30.01 -6.02 -18.62
C VAL A 74 -31.12 -6.29 -19.62
N GLY A 75 -32.19 -6.96 -19.18
CA GLY A 75 -33.37 -7.17 -20.03
C GLY A 75 -33.98 -5.83 -20.40
N ILE A 76 -34.35 -5.68 -21.68
CA ILE A 76 -35.22 -4.59 -22.13
C ILE A 76 -36.63 -4.86 -21.61
#